data_AF-A0A9Q3EYC6-F1
#
_entry.id   AF-A0A9Q3EYC6-F1
#
_cell.length_a   1.000
_cell.length_b   1.000
_cell.length_c   1.000
_cell.angle_alpha   90.00
_cell.angle_beta   90.00
_cell.angle_gamma   90.00
#
_symmetry.space_group_name_H-M   'P 1'
#
loop_
_entity.id
_entity.type
_entity.pdbx_description
1 polymer ?
#
loop_
_entity_poly.entity_id
_entity_poly.type
_entity_poly.pdbx_seq_one_letter_code
_entity_poly.pdbx_strand_id
1 'polypeptide(L)'
;MGSSTLHLRRKPQSEPSVEDLNKPSEADMSLSKSGLSSYLHSTFLPWIVACLLLLTITIGTYKSFSTFSSDNLNYPIHQLTRIPASSLKSPQATFNSQSATTNLPYFAKKTNFFNQKFVKLAWAWTGFMIGFHLLGFSNHHHTHDHQTQHNSQSKHISKIIGSFIISTVLWILLTQWFFGSSLIERLLMITGAKCVPSLNQPISIEPLTDKSTHFESSYCQRRWGRRLPGLDQLTVSTHRPYWTGGIDISGHTFILSFSMLLILSSLQPSLRYIFQNHNNQTISRSYKISIYANLALLALWWWMILMTSLYFHGPVEKLSGLVFGTGSWWLTELIITKMLN
;
A
#
# COMPACT_ATOMS: atom_id res chain seq x y z
N MET A 1 -31.33 -20.37 86.44
CA MET A 1 -30.89 -20.35 85.03
C MET A 1 -29.53 -19.68 84.98
N GLY A 2 -28.44 -20.47 85.02
CA GLY A 2 -27.08 -19.99 84.87
C GLY A 2 -26.44 -20.73 83.69
N SER A 3 -25.85 -20.00 82.75
CA SER A 3 -25.10 -20.59 81.65
C SER A 3 -23.87 -19.72 81.30
N SER A 4 -22.73 -20.25 81.73
CA SER A 4 -21.42 -20.37 81.07
C SER A 4 -20.88 -19.25 80.17
N THR A 5 -19.75 -18.68 80.60
CA THR A 5 -18.82 -17.87 79.80
C THR A 5 -17.62 -18.72 79.38
N LEU A 6 -17.35 -18.85 78.08
CA LEU A 6 -16.20 -19.58 77.52
C LEU A 6 -15.23 -18.57 76.91
N HIS A 7 -14.05 -18.40 77.51
CA HIS A 7 -12.94 -17.58 77.00
C HIS A 7 -12.14 -18.34 75.94
N LEU A 8 -12.09 -17.84 74.70
CA LEU A 8 -11.14 -18.27 73.67
C LEU A 8 -10.05 -17.20 73.48
N ARG A 9 -8.80 -17.60 73.72
CA ARG A 9 -7.57 -16.80 73.63
C ARG A 9 -7.10 -16.73 72.18
N ARG A 10 -7.05 -15.54 71.56
CA ARG A 10 -6.38 -15.32 70.25
C ARG A 10 -4.86 -15.35 70.41
N LYS A 11 -4.17 -16.08 69.52
CA LYS A 11 -2.71 -15.97 69.31
C LYS A 11 -2.38 -14.67 68.55
N PRO A 12 -1.22 -14.04 68.79
CA PRO A 12 -0.77 -12.90 68.00
C PRO A 12 -0.25 -13.35 66.63
N GLN A 13 -0.68 -12.67 65.56
CA GLN A 13 -0.07 -12.75 64.23
C GLN A 13 1.23 -11.93 64.25
N SER A 14 2.33 -12.52 63.77
CA SER A 14 3.60 -11.84 63.53
C SER A 14 3.51 -10.95 62.29
N GLU A 15 3.89 -9.68 62.41
CA GLU A 15 4.03 -8.74 61.28
C GLU A 15 5.20 -9.16 60.37
N PRO A 16 5.02 -9.15 59.03
CA PRO A 16 6.12 -9.37 58.10
C PRO A 16 7.07 -8.16 58.06
N SER A 17 8.37 -8.43 58.02
CA SER A 17 9.44 -7.45 57.95
C SER A 17 9.40 -6.60 56.67
N VAL A 18 9.70 -5.31 56.81
CA VAL A 18 9.68 -4.25 55.77
C VAL A 18 10.51 -4.57 54.52
N GLU A 19 11.41 -5.55 54.58
CA GLU A 19 12.31 -5.92 53.48
C GLU A 19 11.65 -6.80 52.39
N ASP A 20 10.50 -7.42 52.67
CA ASP A 20 9.73 -8.21 51.69
C ASP A 20 8.77 -7.36 50.83
N LEU A 21 8.60 -6.07 51.14
CA LEU A 21 7.68 -5.16 50.42
C LEU A 21 8.29 -4.53 49.16
N ASN A 22 9.59 -4.71 48.90
CA ASN A 22 10.31 -4.05 47.80
C ASN A 22 10.82 -4.98 46.69
N LYS A 23 10.52 -6.28 46.72
CA LYS A 23 10.77 -7.15 45.55
C LYS A 23 9.60 -7.03 44.58
N PRO A 24 9.81 -6.60 43.32
CA PRO A 24 8.74 -6.61 42.33
C PRO A 24 8.22 -8.04 42.19
N SER A 25 6.90 -8.21 42.28
CA SER A 25 6.31 -9.55 42.22
C SER A 25 6.57 -10.18 40.85
N GLU A 26 6.56 -11.50 40.78
CA GLU A 26 6.73 -12.24 39.52
C GLU A 26 5.63 -11.88 38.48
N ALA A 27 4.46 -11.43 38.97
CA ALA A 27 3.39 -10.86 38.17
C ALA A 27 3.74 -9.48 37.59
N ASP A 28 4.41 -8.60 38.36
CA ASP A 28 4.84 -7.28 37.88
C ASP A 28 5.97 -7.41 36.84
N MET A 29 6.86 -8.38 37.02
CA MET A 29 7.96 -8.65 36.10
C MET A 29 7.50 -9.31 34.79
N SER A 30 6.44 -10.12 34.82
CA SER A 30 5.81 -10.69 33.62
C SER A 30 4.93 -9.67 32.87
N LEU A 31 4.25 -8.77 33.59
CA LEU A 31 3.49 -7.64 33.03
C LEU A 31 4.41 -6.59 32.38
N SER A 32 5.59 -6.36 32.95
CA SER A 32 6.61 -5.48 32.36
C SER A 32 7.21 -6.07 31.07
N LYS A 33 7.48 -7.39 31.04
CA LYS A 33 7.97 -8.08 29.83
C LYS A 33 6.94 -8.11 28.70
N SER A 34 5.65 -8.28 29.00
CA SER A 34 4.57 -8.21 28.00
C SER A 34 4.33 -6.77 27.50
N GLY A 35 4.45 -5.78 28.39
CA GLY A 35 4.44 -4.35 28.04
C GLY A 35 5.59 -3.94 27.13
N LEU A 36 6.81 -4.40 27.41
CA LEU A 36 7.99 -4.12 26.60
C LEU A 36 7.95 -4.81 25.23
N SER A 37 7.50 -6.08 25.19
CA SER A 37 7.30 -6.83 23.95
C SER A 37 6.22 -6.19 23.05
N SER A 38 5.10 -5.75 23.63
CA SER A 38 4.03 -5.06 22.89
C SER A 38 4.44 -3.65 22.41
N TYR A 39 5.28 -2.94 23.17
CA TYR A 39 5.82 -1.64 22.77
C TYR A 39 6.81 -1.77 21.60
N LEU A 40 7.77 -2.69 21.71
CA LEU A 40 8.74 -3.01 20.66
C LEU A 40 8.02 -3.50 19.39
N HIS A 41 7.09 -4.44 19.50
CA HIS A 41 6.38 -4.98 18.33
C HIS A 41 5.64 -3.88 17.56
N SER A 42 5.19 -2.84 18.24
CA SER A 42 4.32 -1.87 17.61
C SER A 42 5.04 -0.71 16.92
N THR A 43 6.19 -0.23 17.38
CA THR A 43 6.99 0.74 16.59
C THR A 43 7.60 0.08 15.35
N PHE A 44 7.91 -1.21 15.41
CA PHE A 44 8.45 -1.97 14.28
C PHE A 44 7.38 -2.57 13.36
N LEU A 45 6.09 -2.56 13.73
CA LEU A 45 5.02 -3.20 12.95
C LEU A 45 4.97 -2.75 11.48
N PRO A 46 5.04 -1.45 11.14
CA PRO A 46 5.05 -1.03 9.74
C PRO A 46 6.29 -1.54 8.98
N TRP A 47 7.44 -1.63 9.64
CA TRP A 47 8.67 -2.17 9.05
C TRP A 47 8.60 -3.68 8.83
N ILE A 48 8.01 -4.42 9.77
CA ILE A 48 7.72 -5.85 9.60
C ILE A 48 6.83 -6.04 8.37
N VAL A 49 5.79 -5.21 8.21
CA VAL A 49 4.92 -5.27 7.03
C VAL A 49 5.67 -4.89 5.76
N ALA A 50 6.53 -3.87 5.77
CA ALA A 50 7.37 -3.54 4.61
C ALA A 50 8.27 -4.73 4.20
N CYS A 51 8.85 -5.46 5.16
CA CYS A 51 9.60 -6.69 4.89
C CYS A 51 8.72 -7.81 4.34
N LEU A 52 7.50 -8.00 4.86
CA LEU A 52 6.53 -8.96 4.32
C LEU A 52 6.09 -8.61 2.90
N LEU A 53 5.94 -7.32 2.59
CA LEU A 53 5.66 -6.85 1.24
C LEU A 53 6.82 -7.14 0.30
N LEU A 54 8.06 -6.90 0.73
CA LEU A 54 9.26 -7.27 -0.02
C LEU A 54 9.28 -8.77 -0.30
N LEU A 55 9.05 -9.61 0.72
CA LEU A 55 8.98 -11.07 0.59
C LEU A 55 7.88 -11.50 -0.39
N THR A 56 6.70 -10.88 -0.31
CA THR A 56 5.59 -11.16 -1.22
C THR A 56 5.97 -10.84 -2.66
N ILE A 57 6.61 -9.70 -2.89
CA ILE A 57 7.05 -9.26 -4.20
C ILE A 57 8.15 -10.18 -4.74
N THR A 58 9.11 -10.60 -3.91
CA THR A 58 10.20 -11.50 -4.35
C THR A 58 9.67 -12.88 -4.69
N ILE A 59 8.84 -13.49 -3.83
CA ILE A 59 8.22 -14.80 -4.09
C ILE A 59 7.34 -14.76 -5.34
N GLY A 60 6.48 -13.74 -5.44
CA GLY A 60 5.59 -13.60 -6.59
C GLY A 60 6.35 -13.34 -7.89
N THR A 61 7.44 -12.57 -7.84
CA THR A 61 8.31 -12.34 -8.99
C THR A 61 9.07 -13.59 -9.39
N TYR A 62 9.61 -14.33 -8.42
CA TYR A 62 10.25 -15.63 -8.68
C TYR A 62 9.28 -16.57 -9.39
N LYS A 63 8.05 -16.70 -8.88
CA LYS A 63 7.00 -17.53 -9.50
C LYS A 63 6.58 -17.01 -10.88
N SER A 64 6.51 -15.69 -11.06
CA SER A 64 6.23 -15.06 -12.34
C SER A 64 7.25 -15.49 -13.41
N PHE A 65 8.53 -15.45 -13.07
CA PHE A 65 9.62 -15.85 -13.98
C PHE A 65 9.70 -17.37 -14.16
N SER A 66 9.60 -18.16 -13.09
CA SER A 66 9.75 -19.62 -13.17
C SER A 66 8.64 -20.29 -13.96
N THR A 67 7.42 -19.73 -13.93
CA THR A 67 6.24 -20.38 -14.51
C THR A 67 5.76 -19.71 -15.80
N PHE A 68 5.83 -18.38 -15.92
CA PHE A 68 5.24 -17.69 -17.08
C PHE A 68 6.27 -17.23 -18.10
N SER A 69 7.55 -17.12 -17.71
CA SER A 69 8.63 -16.83 -18.66
C SER A 69 9.08 -18.06 -19.43
N SER A 70 8.92 -19.27 -18.87
CA SER A 70 9.20 -20.54 -19.56
C SER A 70 8.25 -20.76 -20.74
N ASP A 71 7.00 -20.32 -20.60
CA ASP A 71 5.92 -20.65 -21.53
C ASP A 71 5.81 -19.66 -22.70
N ASN A 72 6.53 -18.54 -22.66
CA ASN A 72 6.49 -17.49 -23.68
C ASN A 72 7.91 -17.13 -24.15
N LEU A 73 8.42 -17.88 -25.13
CA LEU A 73 9.77 -17.73 -25.69
C LEU A 73 10.07 -16.34 -26.28
N ASN A 74 9.05 -15.60 -26.73
CA ASN A 74 9.24 -14.33 -27.45
C ASN A 74 9.15 -13.09 -26.54
N TYR A 75 8.26 -13.09 -25.55
CA TYR A 75 8.10 -11.97 -24.61
C TYR A 75 7.61 -12.48 -23.26
N PRO A 76 8.34 -12.24 -22.16
CA PRO A 76 7.89 -12.68 -20.86
C PRO A 76 6.63 -11.90 -20.44
N ILE A 77 5.72 -12.56 -19.71
CA ILE A 77 4.37 -12.03 -19.42
C ILE A 77 4.36 -10.63 -18.80
N HIS A 78 5.41 -10.29 -18.06
CA HIS A 78 5.57 -8.98 -17.44
C HIS A 78 5.80 -7.86 -18.47
N GLN A 79 6.42 -8.12 -19.62
CA GLN A 79 6.61 -7.14 -20.70
C GLN A 79 5.34 -6.92 -21.53
N LEU A 80 4.45 -7.92 -21.62
CA LEU A 80 3.13 -7.77 -22.27
C LEU A 80 2.29 -6.66 -21.64
N THR A 81 2.58 -6.31 -20.38
CA THR A 81 1.87 -5.22 -19.69
C THR A 81 2.35 -3.82 -20.10
N ARG A 82 3.55 -3.67 -20.67
CA ARG A 82 4.01 -2.38 -21.25
C ARG A 82 3.53 -2.17 -22.68
N ILE A 83 3.29 -3.25 -23.42
CA ILE A 83 2.90 -3.19 -24.83
C ILE A 83 1.39 -2.98 -24.94
N PRO A 84 0.92 -1.94 -25.68
CA PRO A 84 -0.51 -1.82 -26.01
C PRO A 84 -0.99 -3.09 -26.72
N ALA A 85 -2.19 -3.59 -26.38
CA ALA A 85 -2.74 -4.77 -27.07
C ALA A 85 -2.86 -4.58 -28.60
N SER A 86 -2.94 -3.33 -29.07
CA SER A 86 -2.89 -3.00 -30.50
C SER A 86 -1.55 -3.30 -31.14
N SER A 87 -0.44 -3.18 -30.42
CA SER A 87 0.92 -3.44 -30.94
C SER A 87 1.28 -4.93 -30.96
N LEU A 88 0.50 -5.80 -30.30
CA LEU A 88 0.73 -7.25 -30.26
C LEU A 88 0.11 -8.01 -31.46
N LYS A 89 -0.55 -7.31 -32.39
CA LYS A 89 -1.05 -7.91 -33.63
C LYS A 89 0.08 -7.98 -34.67
N SER A 90 0.74 -9.13 -34.77
CA SER A 90 1.74 -9.41 -35.82
C SER A 90 1.09 -9.48 -37.22
N PRO A 91 1.76 -9.02 -38.30
CA PRO A 91 1.31 -9.21 -39.69
C PRO A 91 1.46 -10.65 -40.22
N GLN A 92 2.11 -11.57 -39.50
CA GLN A 92 2.32 -12.95 -39.95
C GLN A 92 1.32 -13.93 -39.32
N ALA A 93 0.03 -13.70 -39.59
CA ALA A 93 -0.96 -14.76 -39.51
C ALA A 93 -0.97 -15.51 -40.85
N THR A 94 0.09 -16.29 -41.13
CA THR A 94 0.04 -17.34 -42.15
C THR A 94 -1.01 -18.37 -41.72
N PHE A 95 -2.08 -18.48 -42.51
CA PHE A 95 -2.98 -19.63 -42.63
C PHE A 95 -3.21 -20.47 -41.35
N ASN A 96 -3.93 -19.89 -40.39
CA ASN A 96 -4.93 -20.55 -39.54
C ASN A 96 -5.35 -19.55 -38.47
N SER A 97 -6.37 -18.77 -38.79
CA SER A 97 -6.98 -17.80 -37.90
C SER A 97 -7.77 -18.49 -36.78
N GLN A 98 -7.06 -19.04 -35.80
CA GLN A 98 -7.49 -18.88 -34.42
C GLN A 98 -6.95 -17.53 -33.98
N SER A 99 -7.85 -16.57 -33.82
CA SER A 99 -7.62 -15.41 -32.96
C SER A 99 -6.95 -15.92 -31.69
N ALA A 100 -5.66 -15.64 -31.51
CA ALA A 100 -4.97 -15.88 -30.26
C ALA A 100 -5.55 -14.93 -29.21
N THR A 101 -6.78 -15.17 -28.79
CA THR A 101 -7.27 -14.81 -27.46
C THR A 101 -6.42 -15.63 -26.51
N THR A 102 -5.20 -15.15 -26.23
CA THR A 102 -4.45 -15.59 -25.06
C THR A 102 -5.40 -15.45 -23.88
N ASN A 103 -5.98 -16.56 -23.42
CA ASN A 103 -6.93 -16.60 -22.32
C ASN A 103 -6.16 -16.33 -21.04
N LEU A 104 -5.84 -15.05 -20.82
CA LEU A 104 -5.16 -14.59 -19.63
C LEU A 104 -6.00 -14.95 -18.40
N PRO A 105 -5.37 -15.41 -17.30
CA PRO A 105 -6.04 -15.58 -16.02
C PRO A 105 -6.80 -14.31 -15.62
N TYR A 106 -7.91 -14.45 -14.89
CA TYR A 106 -8.77 -13.32 -14.52
C TYR A 106 -7.99 -12.13 -13.93
N PHE A 107 -7.08 -12.39 -12.99
CA PHE A 107 -6.28 -11.35 -12.34
C PHE A 107 -5.17 -10.76 -13.23
N ALA A 108 -4.76 -11.46 -14.31
CA ALA A 108 -3.83 -10.92 -15.30
C ALA A 108 -4.51 -9.93 -16.26
N LYS A 109 -5.85 -9.92 -16.36
CA LYS A 109 -6.58 -8.95 -17.17
C LYS A 109 -6.59 -7.57 -16.50
N LYS A 110 -6.06 -6.54 -17.17
CA LYS A 110 -6.11 -5.15 -16.68
C LYS A 110 -7.55 -4.65 -16.44
N THR A 111 -8.52 -5.22 -17.15
CA THR A 111 -9.95 -4.86 -17.10
C THR A 111 -10.73 -5.59 -16.00
N ASN A 112 -10.09 -6.42 -15.18
CA ASN A 112 -10.79 -7.11 -14.09
C ASN A 112 -11.38 -6.13 -13.06
N PHE A 113 -12.41 -6.58 -12.35
CA PHE A 113 -13.19 -5.77 -11.42
C PHE A 113 -12.32 -5.09 -10.35
N PHE A 114 -11.41 -5.85 -9.73
CA PHE A 114 -10.54 -5.34 -8.66
C PHE A 114 -9.59 -4.26 -9.18
N ASN A 115 -9.00 -4.45 -10.35
CA ASN A 115 -8.14 -3.43 -10.96
C ASN A 115 -8.92 -2.15 -11.28
N GLN A 116 -10.14 -2.27 -11.84
CA GLN A 116 -10.92 -1.12 -12.26
C GLN A 116 -11.55 -0.34 -11.10
N LYS A 117 -12.04 -1.03 -10.06
CA LYS A 117 -12.82 -0.41 -8.98
C LYS A 117 -12.03 -0.20 -7.69
N PHE A 118 -11.00 -1.01 -7.43
CA PHE A 118 -10.21 -0.90 -6.21
C PHE A 118 -8.85 -0.28 -6.49
N VAL A 119 -7.99 -0.93 -7.28
CA VAL A 119 -6.60 -0.48 -7.45
C VAL A 119 -6.51 0.90 -8.11
N LYS A 120 -7.28 1.15 -9.17
CA LYS A 120 -7.34 2.50 -9.79
C LYS A 120 -7.83 3.61 -8.85
N LEU A 121 -8.64 3.24 -7.85
CA LEU A 121 -9.21 4.16 -6.86
C LEU A 121 -8.57 3.94 -5.48
N ALA A 122 -7.37 3.35 -5.42
CA ALA A 122 -6.78 2.90 -4.16
C ALA A 122 -6.62 4.04 -3.14
N TRP A 123 -6.22 5.22 -3.60
CA TRP A 123 -6.08 6.40 -2.74
C TRP A 123 -7.41 6.85 -2.15
N ALA A 124 -8.49 6.84 -2.94
CA ALA A 124 -9.83 7.22 -2.48
C ALA A 124 -10.35 6.23 -1.42
N TRP A 125 -10.19 4.93 -1.64
CA TRP A 125 -10.56 3.90 -0.66
C TRP A 125 -9.74 4.01 0.62
N THR A 126 -8.45 4.31 0.50
CA THR A 126 -7.55 4.54 1.64
C THR A 126 -8.03 5.74 2.47
N GLY A 127 -8.28 6.88 1.83
CA GLY A 127 -8.79 8.07 2.52
C GLY A 127 -10.16 7.85 3.17
N PHE A 128 -11.08 7.17 2.47
CA PHE A 128 -12.39 6.83 3.02
C PHE A 128 -12.28 5.98 4.28
N MET A 129 -11.45 4.92 4.27
CA MET A 129 -11.32 4.03 5.42
C MET A 129 -10.57 4.66 6.59
N ILE A 130 -9.56 5.49 6.33
CA ILE A 130 -8.88 6.28 7.38
C ILE A 130 -9.86 7.30 7.98
N GLY A 131 -10.66 7.99 7.16
CA GLY A 131 -11.68 8.92 7.64
C GLY A 131 -12.76 8.23 8.46
N PHE A 132 -13.23 7.06 8.03
CA PHE A 132 -14.18 6.25 8.78
C PHE A 132 -13.62 5.79 10.14
N HIS A 133 -12.35 5.39 10.18
CA HIS A 133 -11.64 5.08 11.42
C HIS A 133 -11.49 6.30 12.34
N LEU A 134 -11.13 7.46 11.81
CA LEU A 134 -11.02 8.71 12.56
C LEU A 134 -12.36 9.08 13.23
N LEU A 135 -13.47 8.95 12.51
CA LEU A 135 -14.82 9.19 13.05
C LEU A 135 -15.18 8.17 14.14
N GLY A 136 -14.90 6.89 13.90
CA GLY A 136 -15.13 5.82 14.89
C GLY A 136 -14.33 6.02 16.16
N PHE A 137 -13.05 6.38 16.03
CA PHE A 137 -12.14 6.69 17.14
C PHE A 137 -12.64 7.91 17.94
N SER A 138 -12.98 9.00 17.25
CA SER A 138 -13.44 10.24 17.88
C SER A 138 -14.73 10.03 18.67
N ASN A 139 -15.69 9.29 18.09
CA ASN A 139 -16.96 9.00 18.75
C ASN A 139 -16.80 8.07 19.98
N HIS A 140 -15.88 7.10 19.91
CA HIS A 140 -15.59 6.23 21.05
C HIS A 140 -14.98 7.02 22.21
N HIS A 141 -13.96 7.83 21.93
CA HIS A 141 -13.29 8.60 22.97
C HIS A 141 -14.18 9.69 23.56
N HIS A 142 -15.03 10.35 22.77
CA HIS A 142 -16.00 11.31 23.29
C HIS A 142 -16.99 10.69 24.30
N THR A 143 -17.38 9.43 24.09
CA THR A 143 -18.35 8.74 24.96
C THR A 143 -17.73 8.21 26.27
N HIS A 144 -16.43 7.94 26.28
CA HIS A 144 -15.73 7.27 27.38
C HIS A 144 -14.67 8.15 28.08
N ASP A 145 -14.72 9.47 27.89
CA ASP A 145 -13.66 10.37 28.37
C ASP A 145 -13.70 10.55 29.90
N HIS A 146 -12.66 10.07 30.59
CA HIS A 146 -12.29 10.51 31.93
C HIS A 146 -11.20 11.58 31.79
N GLN A 147 -11.34 12.72 32.48
CA GLN A 147 -10.63 14.02 32.36
C GLN A 147 -9.09 14.04 32.13
N THR A 148 -8.38 12.92 32.18
CA THR A 148 -6.92 12.82 32.03
C THR A 148 -6.42 12.47 30.62
N GLN A 149 -7.29 12.06 29.67
CA GLN A 149 -6.85 11.52 28.37
C GLN A 149 -6.91 12.49 27.17
N HIS A 150 -7.48 13.70 27.34
CA HIS A 150 -7.76 14.66 26.27
C HIS A 150 -6.53 15.10 25.45
N ASN A 151 -5.35 15.25 26.08
CA ASN A 151 -4.12 15.65 25.38
C ASN A 151 -3.58 14.53 24.46
N SER A 152 -3.72 13.26 24.85
CA SER A 152 -3.28 12.12 24.02
C SER A 152 -4.18 11.92 22.80
N GLN A 153 -5.49 12.09 22.97
CA GLN A 153 -6.48 11.99 21.90
C GLN A 153 -6.27 13.04 20.81
N SER A 154 -6.12 14.32 21.20
CA SER A 154 -5.92 15.42 20.25
C SER A 154 -4.66 15.22 19.41
N LYS A 155 -3.54 14.82 20.03
CA LYS A 155 -2.30 14.47 19.31
C LYS A 155 -2.49 13.33 18.31
N HIS A 156 -3.26 12.28 18.66
CA HIS A 156 -3.52 11.18 17.74
C HIS A 156 -4.39 11.59 16.54
N ILE A 157 -5.44 12.37 16.78
CA ILE A 157 -6.30 12.92 15.73
C ILE A 157 -5.49 13.80 14.78
N SER A 158 -4.69 14.73 15.33
CA SER A 158 -3.78 15.58 14.55
C SER A 158 -2.77 14.76 13.75
N LYS A 159 -2.24 13.67 14.34
CA LYS A 159 -1.36 12.73 13.63
C LYS A 159 -2.06 12.12 12.42
N ILE A 160 -3.26 11.55 12.58
CA ILE A 160 -3.99 10.90 11.47
C ILE A 160 -4.25 11.91 10.33
N ILE A 161 -4.79 13.08 10.68
CA ILE A 161 -5.14 14.12 9.70
C ILE A 161 -3.88 14.62 8.99
N GLY A 162 -2.85 14.97 9.75
CA GLY A 162 -1.58 15.45 9.21
C GLY A 162 -0.91 14.41 8.31
N SER A 163 -0.84 13.15 8.75
CA SER A 163 -0.28 12.06 7.95
C SER A 163 -1.02 11.89 6.63
N PHE A 164 -2.35 11.97 6.62
CA PHE A 164 -3.13 11.86 5.39
C PHE A 164 -2.91 13.05 4.43
N ILE A 165 -2.85 14.28 4.96
CA ILE A 165 -2.60 15.49 4.16
C ILE A 165 -1.22 15.44 3.51
N ILE A 166 -0.17 15.22 4.31
CA ILE A 166 1.22 15.15 3.81
C ILE A 166 1.36 14.01 2.81
N SER A 167 0.79 12.84 3.11
CA SER A 167 0.84 11.71 2.20
C SER A 167 0.12 11.99 0.87
N THR A 168 -0.99 12.73 0.92
CA THR A 168 -1.72 13.15 -0.30
C THR A 168 -0.88 14.11 -1.13
N VAL A 169 -0.19 15.06 -0.50
CA VAL A 169 0.74 15.96 -1.19
C VAL A 169 1.88 15.17 -1.84
N LEU A 170 2.52 14.25 -1.12
CA LEU A 170 3.58 13.40 -1.66
C LEU A 170 3.08 12.53 -2.83
N TRP A 171 1.90 11.93 -2.70
CA TRP A 171 1.28 11.15 -3.78
C TRP A 171 1.03 12.01 -5.03
N ILE A 172 0.51 13.22 -4.88
CA ILE A 172 0.27 14.15 -5.99
C ILE A 172 1.60 14.58 -6.64
N LEU A 173 2.61 14.92 -5.84
CA LEU A 173 3.93 15.31 -6.36
C LEU A 173 4.57 14.17 -7.16
N LEU A 174 4.49 12.94 -6.67
CA LEU A 174 5.08 11.78 -7.34
C LEU A 174 4.31 11.38 -8.62
N THR A 175 2.97 11.45 -8.61
CA THR A 175 2.13 10.86 -9.67
C THR A 175 1.46 11.85 -10.60
N GLN A 176 1.20 13.09 -10.18
CA GLN A 176 0.40 14.07 -10.93
C GLN A 176 1.09 15.41 -11.22
N TRP A 177 2.22 15.72 -10.56
CA TRP A 177 3.08 16.92 -10.69
C TRP A 177 2.51 18.09 -11.52
N PHE A 178 2.25 19.24 -10.87
CA PHE A 178 1.54 20.37 -11.49
C PHE A 178 2.24 21.00 -12.71
N PHE A 179 3.58 20.95 -12.80
CA PHE A 179 4.37 21.57 -13.87
C PHE A 179 4.83 20.55 -14.93
N GLY A 180 3.90 19.88 -15.61
CA GLY A 180 4.20 18.97 -16.73
C GLY A 180 3.98 17.49 -16.40
N SER A 181 4.89 16.63 -16.87
CA SER A 181 4.84 15.19 -16.57
C SER A 181 5.16 14.90 -15.10
N SER A 182 4.60 13.80 -14.58
CA SER A 182 4.82 13.34 -13.20
C SER A 182 6.30 13.07 -12.90
N LEU A 183 6.70 13.08 -11.62
CA LEU A 183 8.08 12.75 -11.25
C LEU A 183 8.45 11.32 -11.70
N ILE A 184 7.52 10.38 -11.55
CA ILE A 184 7.71 9.00 -12.01
C ILE A 184 7.95 8.96 -13.52
N GLU A 185 7.19 9.71 -14.32
CA GLU A 185 7.39 9.78 -15.77
C GLU A 185 8.72 10.47 -16.15
N ARG A 186 9.17 11.46 -15.37
CA ARG A 186 10.50 12.05 -15.54
C ARG A 186 11.62 11.06 -15.25
N LEU A 187 11.49 10.25 -14.20
CA LEU A 187 12.44 9.18 -13.90
C LEU A 187 12.46 8.13 -15.01
N LEU A 188 11.31 7.79 -15.59
CA LEU A 188 11.21 6.91 -16.75
C LEU A 188 12.01 7.47 -17.94
N MET A 189 11.87 8.77 -18.23
CA MET A 189 12.64 9.43 -19.31
C MET A 189 14.15 9.48 -19.01
N ILE A 190 14.54 9.87 -17.79
CA ILE A 190 15.95 9.97 -17.37
C ILE A 190 16.65 8.60 -17.43
N THR A 191 15.93 7.52 -17.14
CA THR A 191 16.46 6.15 -17.22
C THR A 191 16.52 5.59 -18.63
N GLY A 192 16.23 6.41 -19.65
CA GLY A 192 16.44 6.08 -21.06
C GLY A 192 15.20 5.59 -21.81
N ALA A 193 13.99 5.86 -21.33
CA ALA A 193 12.78 5.54 -22.08
C ALA A 193 12.66 6.38 -23.36
N LYS A 194 12.19 5.75 -24.44
CA LYS A 194 11.96 6.37 -25.75
C LYS A 194 10.48 6.24 -26.13
N CYS A 195 9.94 7.26 -26.81
CA CYS A 195 8.58 7.23 -27.33
C CYS A 195 8.58 6.64 -28.74
N VAL A 196 7.77 5.61 -28.99
CA VAL A 196 7.75 4.88 -30.28
C VAL A 196 6.32 4.62 -30.77
N PRO A 197 6.10 4.53 -32.10
CA PRO A 197 4.80 4.14 -32.66
C PRO A 197 4.41 2.70 -32.28
N SER A 198 3.13 2.47 -31.98
CA SER A 198 2.56 1.12 -32.05
C SER A 198 2.37 0.73 -33.51
N LEU A 199 3.15 -0.23 -34.02
CA LEU A 199 3.00 -0.68 -35.41
C LEU A 199 1.65 -1.39 -35.60
N ASN A 200 0.68 -0.68 -36.18
CA ASN A 200 -0.26 -1.28 -37.12
C ASN A 200 0.24 -0.89 -38.51
N GLN A 201 0.91 -1.76 -39.24
CA GLN A 201 1.08 -1.52 -40.68
C GLN A 201 -0.21 -1.98 -41.38
N PRO A 202 -0.95 -1.10 -42.08
CA PRO A 202 -1.55 -1.55 -43.32
C PRO A 202 -0.40 -1.89 -44.26
N ILE A 203 -0.50 -3.03 -44.94
CA ILE A 203 0.43 -3.46 -45.97
C ILE A 203 0.41 -2.38 -47.06
N SER A 204 1.40 -1.50 -47.05
CA SER A 204 1.63 -0.52 -48.12
C SER A 204 2.98 -0.86 -48.73
N ILE A 205 2.91 -1.35 -49.96
CA ILE A 205 4.03 -1.69 -50.82
C ILE A 205 4.62 -0.36 -51.30
N GLU A 206 5.45 0.29 -50.50
CA GLU A 206 6.30 1.39 -50.97
C GLU A 206 7.63 1.41 -50.19
N PRO A 207 8.78 1.51 -50.86
CA PRO A 207 10.07 1.38 -50.23
C PRO A 207 10.45 2.68 -49.50
N LEU A 208 10.75 2.53 -48.21
CA LEU A 208 11.75 3.32 -47.47
C LEU A 208 11.72 4.85 -47.67
N THR A 209 10.65 5.51 -47.24
CA THR A 209 10.78 6.85 -46.64
C THR A 209 10.80 6.69 -45.12
N ASP A 210 11.98 6.96 -44.55
CA ASP A 210 12.34 7.07 -43.13
C ASP A 210 11.18 6.83 -42.14
N LYS A 211 10.98 5.56 -41.77
CA LYS A 211 10.06 5.20 -40.68
C LYS A 211 10.63 5.82 -39.42
N SER A 212 10.09 6.95 -38.97
CA SER A 212 10.49 7.59 -37.72
C SER A 212 10.41 6.56 -36.58
N THR A 213 11.55 5.97 -36.23
CA THR A 213 11.67 4.92 -35.21
C THR A 213 11.44 5.50 -33.81
N HIS A 214 11.47 6.83 -33.71
CA HIS A 214 11.30 7.59 -32.48
C HIS A 214 10.39 8.79 -32.72
N PHE A 215 9.43 8.98 -31.81
CA PHE A 215 8.67 10.23 -31.68
C PHE A 215 9.30 11.11 -30.61
N GLU A 216 9.03 12.41 -30.68
CA GLU A 216 9.32 13.32 -29.58
C GLU A 216 8.64 12.83 -28.30
N SER A 217 9.32 12.96 -27.15
CA SER A 217 8.81 12.54 -25.84
C SER A 217 7.43 13.13 -25.50
N SER A 218 7.14 14.32 -26.01
CA SER A 218 5.86 15.03 -25.83
C SER A 218 4.66 14.16 -26.19
N TYR A 219 4.76 13.31 -27.22
CA TYR A 219 3.70 12.41 -27.68
C TYR A 219 3.30 11.30 -26.70
N CYS A 220 4.22 10.92 -25.81
CA CYS A 220 3.98 9.90 -24.80
C CYS A 220 3.74 10.48 -23.40
N GLN A 221 4.15 11.73 -23.16
CA GLN A 221 3.99 12.41 -21.87
C GLN A 221 2.52 12.62 -21.49
N ARG A 222 2.23 12.52 -20.19
CA ARG A 222 0.90 12.73 -19.63
C ARG A 222 0.91 13.72 -18.46
N ARG A 223 -0.12 14.56 -18.43
CA ARG A 223 -0.41 15.50 -17.35
C ARG A 223 -1.81 15.21 -16.84
N TRP A 224 -1.96 14.95 -15.53
CA TRP A 224 -3.22 14.50 -14.92
C TRP A 224 -3.84 13.26 -15.59
N GLY A 225 -2.99 12.33 -16.05
CA GLY A 225 -3.41 11.14 -16.80
C GLY A 225 -3.92 11.41 -18.22
N ARG A 226 -3.90 12.66 -18.69
CA ARG A 226 -4.27 13.06 -20.06
C ARG A 226 -3.04 13.40 -20.87
N ARG A 227 -3.12 13.29 -22.20
CA ARG A 227 -2.05 13.75 -23.10
C ARG A 227 -1.90 15.26 -23.03
N LEU A 228 -0.71 15.76 -23.35
CA LEU A 228 -0.45 17.20 -23.45
C LEU A 228 -1.37 17.86 -24.51
N PRO A 229 -1.74 19.14 -24.34
CA PRO A 229 -2.49 19.88 -25.35
C PRO A 229 -1.61 20.24 -26.55
N GLY A 230 -2.23 20.48 -27.71
CA GLY A 230 -1.52 20.95 -28.92
C GLY A 230 -0.82 19.85 -29.73
N LEU A 231 -0.99 18.58 -29.36
CA LEU A 231 -0.47 17.45 -30.14
C LEU A 231 -1.38 17.14 -31.33
N ASP A 232 -0.77 16.72 -32.45
CA ASP A 232 -1.52 16.28 -33.63
C ASP A 232 -2.38 15.04 -33.31
N GLN A 233 -3.70 15.24 -33.34
CA GLN A 233 -4.68 14.20 -33.05
C GLN A 233 -4.65 13.08 -34.07
N LEU A 234 -4.32 13.36 -35.34
CA LEU A 234 -4.23 12.35 -36.38
C LEU A 234 -3.06 11.40 -36.08
N THR A 235 -1.86 11.94 -35.86
CA THR A 235 -0.67 11.16 -35.47
C THR A 235 -0.94 10.31 -34.22
N VAL A 236 -1.54 10.92 -33.20
CA VAL A 236 -1.84 10.27 -31.93
C VAL A 236 -2.86 9.13 -32.08
N SER A 237 -3.88 9.31 -32.92
CA SER A 237 -4.91 8.31 -33.19
C SER A 237 -4.37 7.16 -34.04
N THR A 238 -3.61 7.48 -35.09
CA THR A 238 -3.05 6.55 -36.07
C THR A 238 -1.92 5.70 -35.49
N HIS A 239 -0.95 6.33 -34.84
CA HIS A 239 0.27 5.66 -34.40
C HIS A 239 0.23 5.17 -32.95
N ARG A 240 -0.72 5.65 -32.14
CA ARG A 240 -0.88 5.37 -30.70
C ARG A 240 0.47 5.21 -29.97
N PRO A 241 1.24 6.30 -29.86
CA PRO A 241 2.60 6.26 -29.32
C PRO A 241 2.62 5.74 -27.87
N TYR A 242 3.68 5.00 -27.53
CA TYR A 242 3.88 4.45 -26.19
C TYR A 242 5.36 4.48 -25.78
N TRP A 243 5.60 4.42 -24.47
CA TRP A 243 6.95 4.37 -23.89
C TRP A 243 7.55 2.97 -24.03
N THR A 244 8.78 2.89 -24.54
CA THR A 244 9.60 1.67 -24.57
C THR A 244 10.96 1.92 -23.91
N GLY A 245 11.53 0.89 -23.29
CA GLY A 245 12.76 1.01 -22.50
C GLY A 245 12.56 1.74 -21.17
N GLY A 246 13.67 2.11 -20.52
CA GLY A 246 13.68 2.78 -19.22
C GLY A 246 13.10 1.98 -18.05
N ILE A 247 13.24 2.53 -16.84
CA ILE A 247 12.70 1.97 -15.60
C ILE A 247 11.34 2.62 -15.34
N ASP A 248 10.27 1.86 -15.62
CA ASP A 248 8.89 2.27 -15.31
C ASP A 248 8.53 1.84 -13.89
N ILE A 249 8.41 2.79 -12.96
CA ILE A 249 8.10 2.49 -11.57
C ILE A 249 6.69 1.91 -11.50
N SER A 250 6.53 0.73 -10.89
CA SER A 250 5.22 0.10 -10.73
C SER A 250 4.30 0.96 -9.87
N GLY A 251 3.39 1.68 -10.52
CA GLY A 251 2.41 2.56 -9.86
C GLY A 251 1.48 1.80 -8.91
N HIS A 252 1.14 0.54 -9.23
CA HIS A 252 0.36 -0.33 -8.35
C HIS A 252 1.15 -0.70 -7.09
N THR A 253 2.40 -1.13 -7.24
CA THR A 253 3.24 -1.48 -6.08
C THR A 253 3.48 -0.27 -5.20
N PHE A 254 3.75 0.89 -5.80
CA PHE A 254 3.87 2.17 -5.10
C PHE A 254 2.62 2.52 -4.30
N ILE A 255 1.46 2.66 -4.95
CA ILE A 255 0.27 3.17 -4.27
C ILE A 255 -0.24 2.21 -3.21
N LEU A 256 -0.21 0.90 -3.47
CA LEU A 256 -0.72 -0.11 -2.54
C LEU A 256 0.19 -0.25 -1.32
N SER A 257 1.51 -0.26 -1.49
CA SER A 257 2.44 -0.31 -0.34
C SER A 257 2.35 0.96 0.50
N PHE A 258 2.28 2.13 -0.14
CA PHE A 258 2.12 3.41 0.56
C PHE A 258 0.81 3.43 1.37
N SER A 259 -0.32 3.05 0.74
CA SER A 259 -1.61 2.95 1.40
C SER A 259 -1.60 1.98 2.59
N MET A 260 -0.99 0.80 2.45
CA MET A 260 -0.94 -0.19 3.53
C MET A 260 -0.19 0.33 4.74
N LEU A 261 0.99 0.92 4.54
CA LEU A 261 1.80 1.45 5.64
C LEU A 261 1.10 2.65 6.31
N LEU A 262 0.45 3.52 5.53
CA LEU A 262 -0.31 4.64 6.06
C LEU A 262 -1.49 4.18 6.94
N ILE A 263 -2.28 3.20 6.45
CA ILE A 263 -3.39 2.62 7.22
C ILE A 263 -2.87 1.95 8.51
N LEU A 264 -1.75 1.23 8.44
CA LEU A 264 -1.17 0.60 9.63
C LEU A 264 -0.73 1.62 10.67
N SER A 265 -0.07 2.71 10.26
CA SER A 265 0.32 3.79 11.16
C SER A 265 -0.88 4.49 11.81
N SER A 266 -2.00 4.64 11.08
CA SER A 266 -3.23 5.20 11.66
C SER A 266 -3.93 4.23 12.62
N LEU A 267 -3.94 2.93 12.30
CA LEU A 267 -4.56 1.89 13.14
C LEU A 267 -3.75 1.50 14.37
N GLN A 268 -2.45 1.76 14.38
CA GLN A 268 -1.52 1.21 15.37
C GLN A 268 -1.97 1.44 16.83
N PRO A 269 -2.40 2.65 17.25
CA PRO A 269 -2.89 2.85 18.62
C PRO A 269 -4.19 2.08 18.91
N SER A 270 -5.08 1.98 17.94
CA SER A 270 -6.33 1.22 18.04
C SER A 270 -6.10 -0.28 18.17
N LEU A 271 -5.13 -0.82 17.45
CA LEU A 271 -4.74 -2.23 17.56
C LEU A 271 -4.14 -2.52 18.94
N ARG A 272 -3.24 -1.66 19.42
CA ARG A 272 -2.70 -1.77 20.80
C ARG A 272 -3.81 -1.79 21.83
N TYR A 273 -4.77 -0.86 21.70
CA TYR A 273 -5.91 -0.77 22.60
C TYR A 273 -6.73 -2.05 22.63
N ILE A 274 -7.02 -2.66 21.47
CA ILE A 274 -7.73 -3.95 21.40
C ILE A 274 -6.92 -5.08 22.03
N PHE A 275 -5.61 -5.17 21.75
CA PHE A 275 -4.77 -6.26 22.24
C PHE A 275 -4.52 -6.19 23.75
N GLN A 276 -4.34 -4.99 24.30
CA GLN A 276 -4.06 -4.79 25.73
C GLN A 276 -5.35 -4.87 26.57
N ASN A 277 -6.50 -4.47 26.01
CA ASN A 277 -7.74 -4.38 26.76
C ASN A 277 -8.55 -5.68 26.66
N HIS A 278 -7.97 -6.78 27.17
CA HIS A 278 -8.65 -8.07 27.31
C HIS A 278 -9.75 -8.07 28.40
N ASN A 279 -9.80 -7.02 29.23
CA ASN A 279 -10.70 -6.87 30.36
C ASN A 279 -11.95 -6.03 30.00
N ASN A 280 -12.95 -6.66 29.39
CA ASN A 280 -14.39 -6.31 29.40
C ASN A 280 -14.85 -4.84 29.23
N GLN A 281 -14.02 -3.89 28.78
CA GLN A 281 -14.49 -2.56 28.40
C GLN A 281 -15.22 -2.62 27.05
N THR A 282 -16.40 -2.00 27.01
CA THR A 282 -17.29 -2.04 25.85
C THR A 282 -16.81 -1.06 24.77
N ILE A 283 -15.92 -1.53 23.89
CA ILE A 283 -15.56 -0.77 22.67
C ILE A 283 -16.83 -0.56 21.82
N SER A 284 -17.06 0.68 21.38
CA SER A 284 -18.22 1.03 20.56
C SER A 284 -18.27 0.22 19.26
N ARG A 285 -19.48 -0.13 18.81
CA ARG A 285 -19.67 -0.95 17.60
C ARG A 285 -19.08 -0.27 16.36
N SER A 286 -19.28 1.04 16.21
CA SER A 286 -18.75 1.80 15.07
C SER A 286 -17.22 1.80 15.02
N TYR A 287 -16.55 1.96 16.17
CA TYR A 287 -15.10 1.92 16.24
C TYR A 287 -14.54 0.54 15.88
N LYS A 288 -15.12 -0.55 16.42
CA LYS A 288 -14.78 -1.93 16.04
C LYS A 288 -14.93 -2.17 14.54
N ILE A 289 -16.08 -1.79 13.96
CA ILE A 289 -16.35 -1.96 12.53
C ILE A 289 -15.30 -1.19 11.70
N SER A 290 -14.92 0.03 12.12
CA SER A 290 -13.92 0.82 11.40
C SER A 290 -12.53 0.18 11.38
N ILE A 291 -12.13 -0.50 12.46
CA ILE A 291 -10.86 -1.22 12.54
C ILE A 291 -10.90 -2.43 11.61
N TYR A 292 -11.95 -3.27 11.71
CA TYR A 292 -12.08 -4.45 10.83
C TYR A 292 -12.21 -4.08 9.35
N ALA A 293 -12.88 -2.97 9.02
CA ALA A 293 -12.98 -2.49 7.65
C ALA A 293 -11.60 -2.11 7.08
N ASN A 294 -10.75 -1.44 7.85
CA ASN A 294 -9.37 -1.15 7.44
C ASN A 294 -8.52 -2.43 7.34
N LEU A 295 -8.67 -3.40 8.26
CA LEU A 295 -7.97 -4.69 8.17
C LEU A 295 -8.38 -5.48 6.91
N ALA A 296 -9.67 -5.46 6.55
CA ALA A 296 -10.16 -6.05 5.31
C ALA A 296 -9.55 -5.36 4.07
N LEU A 297 -9.45 -4.03 4.10
CA LEU A 297 -8.80 -3.27 3.02
C LEU A 297 -7.30 -3.59 2.91
N LEU A 298 -6.59 -3.73 4.04
CA LEU A 298 -5.19 -4.16 4.07
C LEU A 298 -5.01 -5.55 3.44
N ALA A 299 -5.88 -6.51 3.77
CA ALA A 299 -5.86 -7.84 3.17
C ALA A 299 -6.08 -7.78 1.65
N LEU A 300 -7.00 -6.93 1.19
CA LEU A 300 -7.24 -6.70 -0.22
C LEU A 300 -6.01 -6.08 -0.92
N TRP A 301 -5.36 -5.09 -0.31
CA TRP A 301 -4.14 -4.48 -0.85
C TRP A 301 -2.98 -5.46 -0.93
N TRP A 302 -2.80 -6.29 0.10
CA TRP A 302 -1.81 -7.36 0.05
C TRP A 302 -2.10 -8.33 -1.10
N TRP A 303 -3.35 -8.79 -1.22
CA TRP A 303 -3.75 -9.65 -2.33
C TRP A 303 -3.48 -9.01 -3.70
N MET A 304 -3.79 -7.73 -3.87
CA MET A 304 -3.54 -7.03 -5.14
C MET A 304 -2.04 -6.79 -5.40
N ILE A 305 -1.20 -6.63 -4.37
CA ILE A 305 0.26 -6.63 -4.52
C ILE A 305 0.75 -8.01 -4.97
N LEU A 306 0.23 -9.11 -4.40
CA LEU A 306 0.55 -10.46 -4.84
C LEU A 306 0.17 -10.67 -6.32
N MET A 307 -1.05 -10.30 -6.73
CA MET A 307 -1.48 -10.39 -8.14
C MET A 307 -0.61 -9.52 -9.06
N THR A 308 -0.23 -8.31 -8.60
CA THR A 308 0.70 -7.44 -9.32
C THR A 308 2.06 -8.13 -9.48
N SER A 309 2.58 -8.77 -8.43
CA SER A 309 3.86 -9.46 -8.46
C SER A 309 3.87 -10.69 -9.38
N LEU A 310 2.73 -11.37 -9.55
CA LEU A 310 2.60 -12.55 -10.41
C LEU A 310 2.46 -12.19 -11.89
N TYR A 311 1.67 -11.16 -12.23
CA TYR A 311 1.21 -10.95 -13.61
C TYR A 311 1.67 -9.66 -14.29
N PHE A 312 2.16 -8.67 -13.55
CA PHE A 312 2.46 -7.33 -14.08
C PHE A 312 3.89 -6.94 -13.75
N HIS A 313 4.51 -6.06 -14.55
CA HIS A 313 5.80 -5.41 -14.26
C HIS A 313 7.03 -6.32 -14.09
N GLY A 314 8.21 -5.79 -14.44
CA GLY A 314 9.50 -6.43 -14.18
C GLY A 314 9.90 -6.41 -12.69
N PRO A 315 10.94 -7.17 -12.27
CA PRO A 315 11.42 -7.19 -10.88
C PRO A 315 11.85 -5.80 -10.38
N VAL A 316 12.63 -5.08 -11.18
CA VAL A 316 13.15 -3.74 -10.86
C VAL A 316 12.02 -2.71 -10.75
N GLU A 317 11.01 -2.82 -11.61
CA GLU A 317 9.82 -1.94 -11.61
C GLU A 317 8.98 -2.12 -10.34
N LYS A 318 8.80 -3.38 -9.89
CA LYS A 318 8.11 -3.69 -8.62
C LYS A 318 8.91 -3.21 -7.43
N LEU A 319 10.22 -3.49 -7.40
CA LEU A 319 11.10 -3.09 -6.31
C LEU A 319 11.17 -1.57 -6.17
N SER A 320 11.33 -0.85 -7.28
CA SER A 320 11.29 0.62 -7.27
C SER A 320 9.94 1.13 -6.76
N GLY A 321 8.82 0.54 -7.19
CA GLY A 321 7.50 0.88 -6.65
C GLY A 321 7.43 0.73 -5.11
N LEU A 322 7.93 -0.37 -4.57
CA LEU A 322 7.98 -0.61 -3.12
C LEU A 322 8.87 0.42 -2.40
N VAL A 323 10.05 0.72 -2.95
CA VAL A 323 10.99 1.70 -2.37
C VAL A 323 10.34 3.08 -2.31
N PHE A 324 9.69 3.53 -3.39
CA PHE A 324 8.98 4.82 -3.39
C PHE A 324 7.80 4.82 -2.42
N GLY A 325 7.07 3.70 -2.28
CA GLY A 325 5.93 3.61 -1.38
C GLY A 325 6.34 3.66 0.10
N THR A 326 7.30 2.82 0.48
CA THR A 326 7.88 2.80 1.84
C THR A 326 8.59 4.11 2.15
N GLY A 327 9.36 4.66 1.21
CA GLY A 327 10.05 5.93 1.38
C GLY A 327 9.11 7.11 1.58
N SER A 328 7.99 7.15 0.84
CA SER A 328 6.96 8.20 1.00
C SER A 328 6.27 8.10 2.36
N TRP A 329 5.92 6.89 2.80
CA TRP A 329 5.38 6.66 4.14
C TRP A 329 6.36 7.10 5.24
N TRP A 330 7.63 6.69 5.14
CA TRP A 330 8.64 7.05 6.11
C TRP A 330 8.85 8.57 6.19
N LEU A 331 8.88 9.24 5.03
CA LEU A 331 8.97 10.70 4.97
C LEU A 331 7.76 11.37 5.64
N THR A 332 6.54 10.86 5.43
CA THR A 332 5.34 11.34 6.14
C THR A 332 5.51 11.22 7.65
N GLU A 333 5.89 10.04 8.15
CA GLU A 333 6.04 9.81 9.58
C GLU A 333 7.14 10.70 10.19
N LEU A 334 8.24 10.93 9.46
CA LEU A 334 9.29 11.86 9.90
C LEU A 334 8.79 13.29 10.03
N ILE A 335 8.07 13.80 9.03
CA ILE A 335 7.56 15.18 9.06
C ILE A 335 6.56 15.33 10.19
N ILE A 336 5.63 14.39 10.35
CA ILE A 336 4.61 14.44 11.39
C ILE A 336 5.21 14.34 12.80
N THR A 337 6.19 13.46 12.99
CA THR A 337 6.89 13.37 14.27
C THR A 337 7.58 14.68 14.64
N LYS A 338 8.17 15.38 13.66
CA LYS A 338 8.76 16.71 13.87
C LYS A 338 7.73 17.82 14.12
N MET A 339 6.52 17.71 13.58
CA MET A 339 5.46 18.72 13.75
C MET A 339 4.69 18.58 15.08
N LEU A 340 4.64 17.38 15.65
CA LEU A 340 3.85 17.08 16.86
C LEU A 340 4.70 16.94 18.15
N ASN A 341 6.02 16.93 18.01
CA ASN A 341 6.98 17.11 19.10
C ASN A 341 7.27 18.59 19.28
#